data_AF-A0A8H3X0K1-F1
#
_entry.id   AF-A0A8H3X0K1-F1
#
_cell.length_a   1.000
_cell.length_b   1.000
_cell.length_c   1.000
_cell.angle_alpha   90.00
_cell.angle_beta   90.00
_cell.angle_gamma   90.00
#
_symmetry.space_group_name_H-M   'P 1'
#
loop_
_entity.id
_entity.type
_entity.pdbx_description
1 polymer ?
#
loop_
_entity_poly.entity_id
_entity_poly.type
_entity_poly.pdbx_seq_one_letter_code
_entity_poly.pdbx_strand_id
1 'polypeptide(L)'
;MDLPTAWNLDDKPTHLNVDSSGLRVNKDTEQFGAIRANHPIPPQCKLFYFEVDIIGERKNENILIGLCEKSFNLKNKEGLGK
;
A
#
# COMPACT_ATOMS: atom_id res chain seq x y z
N MET A 1 -12.34 -9.58 14.27
CA MET A 1 -11.86 -9.37 12.88
C MET A 1 -11.77 -7.88 12.72
N ASP A 2 -10.54 -7.38 12.56
CA ASP A 2 -10.28 -5.94 12.56
C ASP A 2 -10.36 -5.38 11.14
N LEU A 3 -10.76 -4.12 11.02
CA LEU A 3 -10.81 -3.42 9.74
C LEU A 3 -9.42 -2.85 9.39
N PRO A 4 -9.08 -2.77 8.09
CA PRO A 4 -7.93 -1.99 7.66
C PRO A 4 -8.14 -0.52 8.02
N THR A 5 -7.23 0.00 8.85
CA THR A 5 -7.32 1.38 9.39
C THR A 5 -6.04 2.17 9.19
N ALA A 6 -4.93 1.51 8.86
CA ALA A 6 -3.63 2.12 8.60
C ALA A 6 -2.78 1.23 7.69
N TRP A 7 -1.66 1.76 7.19
CA TRP A 7 -0.63 0.98 6.52
C TRP A 7 0.11 0.06 7.50
N ASN A 8 0.54 -1.11 7.03
CA ASN A 8 1.28 -2.07 7.83
C ASN A 8 2.76 -1.69 7.90
N LEU A 9 3.27 -1.47 9.12
CA LEU A 9 4.66 -1.07 9.36
C LEU A 9 5.66 -2.21 9.11
N ASP A 10 5.22 -3.46 9.28
CA ASP A 10 6.04 -4.66 9.13
C ASP A 10 5.95 -5.26 7.71
N ASP A 11 4.85 -5.01 7.00
CA ASP A 11 4.56 -5.58 5.69
C ASP A 11 4.79 -4.56 4.55
N LYS A 12 6.05 -4.13 4.44
CA LYS A 12 6.53 -3.18 3.44
C LYS A 12 8.04 -3.33 3.18
N PRO A 13 8.56 -2.89 2.01
CA PRO A 13 9.98 -2.67 1.81
C PRO A 13 10.57 -1.64 2.78
N THR A 14 11.86 -1.77 3.08
CA THR A 14 12.57 -0.88 4.02
C THR A 14 12.71 0.55 3.52
N HIS A 15 12.66 0.78 2.20
CA HIS A 15 12.77 2.11 1.59
C HIS A 15 11.44 2.89 1.54
N LEU A 16 10.32 2.28 1.96
CA LEU A 16 9.06 2.98 2.17
C LEU A 16 8.93 3.40 3.62
N ASN A 17 8.66 4.68 3.85
CA ASN A 17 8.52 5.26 5.17
C ASN A 17 7.05 5.60 5.42
N VAL A 18 6.53 5.15 6.56
CA VAL A 18 5.17 5.49 7.01
C VAL A 18 5.32 6.47 8.17
N ASP A 19 4.53 7.55 8.15
CA ASP A 19 4.57 8.52 9.25
C ASP A 19 3.93 7.96 10.54
N SER A 20 3.99 8.75 11.61
CA SER A 20 3.45 8.35 12.91
C SER A 20 1.92 8.17 12.93
N SER A 21 1.20 8.70 11.94
CA SER A 21 -0.25 8.49 11.82
C SER A 21 -0.58 7.10 11.26
N GLY A 22 0.36 6.47 10.57
CA GLY A 22 0.13 5.22 9.87
C GLY A 22 -0.61 5.39 8.53
N LEU A 23 -0.93 6.63 8.11
CA LEU A 23 -1.77 6.91 6.94
C LEU A 23 -1.01 7.50 5.75
N ARG A 24 0.18 8.07 5.98
CA ARG A 24 1.01 8.64 4.91
C ARG A 24 2.20 7.75 4.61
N VAL A 25 2.36 7.42 3.33
CA VAL A 25 3.55 6.73 2.81
C VAL A 25 4.41 7.73 2.07
N ASN A 26 5.71 7.74 2.35
CA ASN A 26 6.71 8.48 1.61
C ASN A 26 7.77 7.51 1.07
N LYS A 27 8.34 7.86 -0.06
CA LYS A 27 9.34 7.06 -0.77
C LYS A 27 10.55 7.94 -1.05
N ASP A 28 11.73 7.48 -0.63
CA ASP A 28 12.97 8.25 -0.78
C ASP A 28 13.82 7.80 -1.98
N THR A 29 13.42 6.73 -2.67
CA THR A 29 14.19 6.11 -3.76
C THR A 29 13.33 5.90 -5.00
N GLU A 30 13.95 5.64 -6.15
CA GLU A 30 13.21 5.28 -7.37
C GLU A 30 12.78 3.80 -7.42
N GLN A 31 13.23 2.96 -6.46
CA GLN A 31 12.96 1.53 -6.43
C GLN A 31 11.46 1.21 -6.36
N PHE A 32 11.02 0.13 -7.00
CA PHE A 32 9.64 -0.31 -6.82
C PHE A 32 9.41 -0.77 -5.39
N GLY A 33 8.25 -0.39 -4.84
CA GLY A 33 7.81 -0.84 -3.54
C GLY A 33 6.29 -0.73 -3.43
N ALA A 34 5.67 -1.73 -2.83
CA ALA A 34 4.26 -1.72 -2.48
C ALA A 34 4.11 -1.92 -0.96
N ILE A 35 2.95 -1.55 -0.41
CA ILE A 35 2.63 -1.68 1.01
C ILE A 35 1.17 -2.10 1.15
N ARG A 36 0.89 -2.97 2.13
CA ARG A 36 -0.46 -3.43 2.45
C ARG A 36 -1.00 -2.69 3.68
N ALA A 37 -2.33 -2.69 3.82
CA ALA A 37 -2.98 -2.26 5.05
C ALA A 37 -2.65 -3.22 6.22
N ASN A 38 -2.84 -2.75 7.45
CA ASN A 38 -2.58 -3.52 8.68
C ASN A 38 -3.47 -4.78 8.82
N HIS A 39 -4.63 -4.81 8.15
CA HIS A 39 -5.53 -5.96 8.12
C HIS A 39 -6.11 -6.18 6.71
N PRO A 40 -6.51 -7.40 6.34
CA PRO A 40 -7.27 -7.64 5.12
C PRO A 40 -8.70 -7.09 5.24
N ILE A 41 -9.36 -6.87 4.10
CA ILE A 41 -10.79 -6.52 4.07
C ILE A 41 -11.59 -7.72 4.61
N PRO A 42 -12.39 -7.57 5.68
CA PRO A 42 -13.20 -8.66 6.20
C PRO A 42 -14.22 -9.15 5.16
N PRO A 43 -14.40 -10.48 4.96
CA PRO A 43 -15.38 -11.00 4.01
C PRO A 43 -16.84 -10.61 4.31
N GLN A 44 -17.11 -10.16 5.55
CA GLN A 44 -18.41 -9.66 5.96
C GLN A 44 -18.71 -8.26 5.39
N CYS A 45 -17.69 -7.54 4.90
CA CYS A 45 -17.87 -6.29 4.18
C CYS A 45 -18.52 -6.58 2.82
N LYS A 46 -19.82 -6.28 2.70
CA LYS A 46 -20.53 -6.33 1.41
C LYS A 46 -20.02 -5.28 0.42
N LEU A 47 -19.57 -4.16 0.96
CA LEU A 47 -18.93 -3.06 0.24
C LEU A 47 -17.80 -2.54 1.12
N PHE A 48 -16.63 -2.39 0.55
CA PHE A 48 -15.48 -1.77 1.19
C PHE A 48 -15.03 -0.59 0.33
N TYR A 49 -14.73 0.52 0.99
CA TYR A 49 -14.38 1.78 0.34
C TYR A 49 -13.15 2.37 1.02
N PHE A 50 -12.23 2.88 0.22
CA PHE A 50 -11.07 3.64 0.68
C PHE A 50 -10.68 4.64 -0.39
N GLU A 51 -10.06 5.73 0.04
CA GLU A 51 -9.53 6.78 -0.82
C GLU A 51 -8.02 6.90 -0.57
N VAL A 52 -7.30 7.40 -1.57
CA VAL A 52 -5.87 7.69 -1.47
C VAL A 52 -5.63 9.07 -2.09
N ASP A 53 -5.13 9.99 -1.29
CA ASP A 53 -4.68 11.30 -1.75
C ASP A 53 -3.23 11.21 -2.26
N ILE A 54 -3.01 11.60 -3.51
CA ILE A 54 -1.68 11.67 -4.10
C ILE A 54 -1.07 13.04 -3.78
N ILE A 55 -0.06 13.05 -2.91
CA ILE A 55 0.63 14.26 -2.45
C ILE A 55 2.04 14.30 -3.02
N GLY A 56 2.39 15.40 -3.70
CA GLY A 56 3.79 15.65 -4.12
C GLY A 56 4.27 14.76 -5.26
N GLU A 57 3.39 14.46 -6.23
CA GLU A 57 3.72 13.69 -7.44
C GLU A 57 4.99 14.23 -8.11
N ARG A 58 5.98 13.37 -8.32
CA ARG A 58 7.16 13.69 -9.13
C ARG A 58 6.94 13.24 -10.57
N LYS A 59 7.53 13.97 -11.50
CA LYS A 59 7.47 13.65 -12.93
C LYS A 59 7.99 12.22 -13.17
N ASN A 60 7.19 11.41 -13.88
CA ASN A 60 7.46 10.00 -14.23
C ASN A 60 7.39 8.99 -13.07
N GLU A 61 6.80 9.34 -11.92
CA GLU A 61 6.47 8.33 -10.91
C GLU A 61 5.15 7.61 -11.26
N ASN A 62 5.20 6.28 -11.28
CA ASN A 62 4.00 5.47 -11.44
C ASN A 62 3.46 5.10 -10.06
N ILE A 63 2.28 5.64 -9.72
CA ILE A 63 1.55 5.27 -8.51
C ILE A 63 0.45 4.30 -8.88
N LEU A 64 0.38 3.18 -8.15
CA LEU A 64 -0.58 2.11 -8.38
C LEU A 64 -1.36 1.89 -7.09
N ILE A 65 -2.69 1.97 -7.19
CA ILE A 65 -3.62 1.82 -6.07
C ILE A 65 -4.53 0.65 -6.38
N GLY A 66 -4.67 -0.28 -5.44
CA GLY A 66 -5.49 -1.46 -5.65
C GLY A 66 -5.43 -2.46 -4.51
N LEU A 67 -5.84 -3.68 -4.81
CA LEU A 67 -5.88 -4.80 -3.88
C LEU A 67 -4.83 -5.84 -4.28
N CYS A 68 -4.30 -6.56 -3.30
CA CYS A 68 -3.42 -7.70 -3.56
C CYS A 68 -3.64 -8.79 -2.52
N GLU A 69 -3.29 -10.02 -2.89
CA GLU A 69 -3.20 -11.12 -1.95
C GLU A 69 -1.99 -10.96 -1.03
N LYS A 70 -2.00 -11.68 0.10
CA LYS A 70 -0.86 -11.75 1.02
C LYS A 70 0.41 -12.33 0.35
N SER A 71 0.23 -13.16 -0.68
CA SER A 71 1.29 -13.81 -1.46
C SER A 71 2.04 -12.84 -2.39
N PHE A 72 1.48 -11.66 -2.68
CA PHE A 72 2.09 -10.70 -3.61
C PHE A 72 3.44 -10.18 -3.07
N ASN A 73 4.45 -10.14 -3.95
CA ASN A 73 5.80 -9.69 -3.60
C ASN A 73 5.88 -8.17 -3.66
N LEU A 74 5.93 -7.54 -2.48
CA LEU A 74 5.95 -6.08 -2.34
C LEU A 74 7.22 -5.39 -2.85
N LYS A 75 8.25 -6.14 -3.24
CA LYS A 75 9.52 -5.61 -3.77
C LYS A 75 9.66 -5.79 -5.28
N ASN A 76 8.71 -6.45 -5.93
CA ASN A 76 8.76 -6.72 -7.37
C ASN A 76 7.43 -6.32 -8.04
N LYS A 77 7.54 -5.72 -9.22
CA LYS A 77 6.39 -5.35 -10.07
C LYS A 77 5.85 -6.54 -10.89
N GLU A 78 6.48 -7.70 -10.85
CA GLU A 78 5.97 -8.90 -11.51
C GLU A 78 4.60 -9.31 -10.96
N GLY A 79 3.66 -9.58 -11.87
CA GLY A 79 2.28 -9.92 -11.51
C GLY A 79 1.36 -8.72 -11.31
N LEU A 80 1.88 -7.50 -11.43
CA LEU A 80 1.10 -6.29 -11.26
C LEU A 80 0.20 -6.04 -12.49
N GLY A 81 -1.11 -5.90 -12.26
CA GLY A 81 -2.11 -5.75 -13.32
C GLY A 81 -2.54 -7.07 -14.00
N LYS A 82 -2.16 -8.22 -13.42
CA LYS A 82 -2.69 -9.54 -13.82
C LYS A 82 -3.90 -9.93 -12.99
#